data_AF-A0A4R4BQ06-F1
#
_entry.id   AF-A0A4R4BQ06-F1
#
_cell.length_a   1.000
_cell.length_b   1.000
_cell.length_c   1.000
_cell.angle_alpha   90.00
_cell.angle_beta   90.00
_cell.angle_gamma   90.00
#
_symmetry.space_group_name_H-M   'P 1'
#
loop_
_entity.id
_entity.type
_entity.pdbx_description
1 polymer ?
#
loop_
_entity_poly.entity_id
_entity_poly.type
_entity_poly.pdbx_seq_one_letter_code
_entity_poly.pdbx_strand_id
1 'polypeptide(L)'
;MKSMKKRLFILFVFFLPFTSSAWAEYGPRNWLHSSTGALYQEVASELEVIINEAERQQIPGDLLVDKLKEGAAKRVTGTQLVQALRTEVDRLITATTLLKKPGRRVSGDRQSLLRTTSLLLQGGIPVDTIDAVLEYASLIDKSSNRAINALSTALRVIAIAQAPADLLRPLSECLVRSTLQDPQFSQLQSFTVRARGKQIQGEPLIKLIIGSLDSGNGLAYLDREIERRSQRP
;
A
#
# COMPACT_ATOMS: atom_id res chain seq x y z
N MET A 1 -70.28 4.41 24.52
CA MET A 1 -70.96 3.34 23.74
C MET A 1 -70.07 2.97 22.56
N LYS A 2 -69.88 1.67 22.34
CA LYS A 2 -69.09 1.01 21.27
C LYS A 2 -69.12 1.74 19.92
N SER A 3 -68.00 1.76 19.19
CA SER A 3 -67.83 0.92 17.99
C SER A 3 -66.69 1.36 17.06
N MET A 4 -65.69 0.47 16.97
CA MET A 4 -65.01 -0.01 15.75
C MET A 4 -64.37 0.95 14.73
N LYS A 5 -63.03 0.81 14.70
CA LYS A 5 -62.20 0.34 13.57
C LYS A 5 -62.42 1.05 12.22
N LYS A 6 -61.38 1.76 11.79
CA LYS A 6 -60.75 1.55 10.47
C LYS A 6 -59.25 1.84 10.59
N ARG A 7 -58.46 0.76 10.72
CA ARG A 7 -57.00 0.81 10.55
C ARG A 7 -56.74 1.03 9.06
N LEU A 8 -56.33 2.24 8.69
CA LEU A 8 -55.83 2.51 7.34
C LEU A 8 -54.33 2.19 7.35
N PHE A 9 -54.01 0.98 6.91
CA PHE A 9 -52.65 0.50 6.73
C PHE A 9 -52.12 1.13 5.44
N ILE A 10 -51.47 2.29 5.53
CA ILE A 10 -50.79 2.89 4.39
C ILE A 10 -49.47 2.14 4.22
N LEU A 11 -49.47 1.23 3.25
CA LEU A 11 -48.30 0.53 2.74
C LEU A 11 -47.41 1.56 2.04
N PHE A 12 -46.48 2.16 2.78
CA PHE A 12 -45.45 3.01 2.19
C PHE A 12 -44.45 2.08 1.49
N VAL A 13 -44.72 1.78 0.22
CA VAL A 13 -43.72 1.21 -0.68
C VAL A 13 -42.62 2.25 -0.78
N PHE A 14 -41.56 2.08 0.01
CA PHE A 14 -40.29 2.72 -0.24
C PHE A 14 -39.83 2.22 -1.62
N PHE A 15 -40.13 3.00 -2.64
CA PHE A 15 -39.30 3.05 -3.83
C PHE A 15 -37.91 3.47 -3.32
N LEU A 16 -37.08 2.47 -3.02
CA LEU A 16 -35.64 2.68 -3.03
C LEU A 16 -35.35 3.25 -4.40
N PRO A 17 -34.79 4.46 -4.53
CA PRO A 17 -34.05 4.76 -5.72
C PRO A 17 -32.87 3.77 -5.70
N PHE A 18 -33.04 2.65 -6.40
CA PHE A 18 -31.95 2.07 -7.16
C PHE A 18 -31.57 3.12 -8.21
N THR A 19 -30.98 4.24 -7.76
CA THR A 19 -30.09 5.00 -8.61
C THR A 19 -28.87 4.12 -8.74
N SER A 20 -28.96 3.18 -9.68
CA SER A 20 -27.80 2.69 -10.38
C SER A 20 -26.94 3.91 -10.69
N SER A 21 -25.82 4.05 -9.99
CA SER A 21 -24.69 4.83 -10.48
C SER A 21 -24.23 4.13 -11.75
N ALA A 22 -24.95 4.38 -12.84
CA ALA A 22 -24.63 3.91 -14.16
C ALA A 22 -23.33 4.61 -14.54
N TRP A 23 -22.23 3.90 -14.28
CA TRP A 23 -20.92 4.07 -14.86
C TRP A 23 -20.38 5.50 -14.77
N ALA A 24 -19.77 5.85 -13.64
CA ALA A 24 -18.62 6.73 -13.74
C ALA A 24 -17.63 6.00 -14.67
N GLU A 25 -17.48 6.50 -15.89
CA GLU A 25 -16.72 5.86 -16.94
C GLU A 25 -15.31 5.52 -16.41
N TYR A 26 -14.93 4.25 -16.48
CA TYR A 26 -13.69 3.76 -15.89
C TYR A 26 -12.51 4.53 -16.49
N GLY A 27 -11.84 5.35 -15.66
CA GLY A 27 -10.87 6.37 -16.08
C GLY A 27 -9.84 5.94 -17.16
N PRO A 28 -9.32 4.71 -17.16
CA PRO A 28 -8.44 4.22 -18.23
C PRO A 28 -9.06 4.23 -19.63
N ARG A 29 -10.37 3.99 -19.77
CA ARG A 29 -11.06 4.09 -21.07
C ARG A 29 -11.09 5.53 -21.56
N ASN A 30 -11.43 6.47 -20.69
CA ASN A 30 -11.38 7.91 -20.99
C ASN A 30 -9.99 8.34 -21.46
N TRP A 31 -8.94 7.77 -20.85
CA TRP A 31 -7.57 8.06 -21.25
C TRP A 31 -7.26 7.53 -22.66
N LEU A 32 -7.73 6.33 -23.03
CA LEU A 32 -7.53 5.79 -24.38
C LEU A 32 -8.17 6.66 -25.46
N HIS A 33 -9.34 7.24 -25.19
CA HIS A 33 -10.04 8.15 -26.10
C HIS A 33 -9.51 9.60 -26.05
N SER A 34 -8.51 9.88 -25.23
CA SER A 34 -7.87 11.20 -25.18
C SER A 34 -6.90 11.43 -26.34
N SER A 35 -6.50 12.68 -26.57
CA SER A 35 -5.47 13.02 -27.57
C SER A 35 -4.13 12.32 -27.33
N THR A 36 -3.80 12.02 -26.06
CA THR A 36 -2.58 11.27 -25.72
C THR A 36 -2.76 9.78 -25.97
N GLY A 37 -3.94 9.23 -25.66
CA GLY A 37 -4.28 7.84 -25.93
C GLY A 37 -4.33 7.51 -27.42
N ALA A 38 -4.73 8.48 -28.26
CA ALA A 38 -4.76 8.33 -29.72
C ALA A 38 -3.39 7.98 -30.33
N LEU A 39 -2.28 8.35 -29.68
CA LEU A 39 -0.92 7.95 -30.10
C LEU A 39 -0.68 6.44 -30.01
N TYR A 40 -1.54 5.71 -29.28
CA TYR A 40 -1.45 4.28 -29.03
C TYR A 40 -2.57 3.49 -29.72
N GLN A 41 -3.21 4.07 -30.75
CA GLN A 41 -4.35 3.45 -31.45
C GLN A 41 -4.02 2.07 -32.02
N GLU A 42 -2.78 1.85 -32.46
CA GLU A 42 -2.29 0.56 -32.99
C GLU A 42 -2.40 -0.60 -31.98
N VAL A 43 -2.37 -0.31 -30.67
CA VAL A 43 -2.48 -1.30 -29.58
C VAL A 43 -3.74 -1.10 -28.72
N ALA A 44 -4.69 -0.29 -29.17
CA ALA A 44 -5.87 0.07 -28.37
C ALA A 44 -6.69 -1.15 -27.94
N SER A 45 -6.90 -2.12 -28.84
CA SER A 45 -7.63 -3.36 -28.53
C SER A 45 -6.94 -4.19 -27.44
N GLU A 46 -5.60 -4.27 -27.46
CA GLU A 46 -4.83 -4.98 -26.44
C GLU A 46 -4.90 -4.27 -25.08
N LEU A 47 -4.84 -2.93 -25.08
CA LEU A 47 -4.98 -2.12 -23.87
C LEU A 47 -6.39 -2.25 -23.29
N GLU A 48 -7.44 -2.27 -24.13
CA GLU A 48 -8.82 -2.50 -23.71
C GLU A 48 -8.99 -3.87 -23.02
N VAL A 49 -8.37 -4.92 -23.55
CA VAL A 49 -8.41 -6.25 -22.91
C VAL A 49 -7.83 -6.20 -21.49
N ILE A 50 -6.70 -5.50 -21.30
CA ILE A 50 -6.05 -5.36 -19.99
C ILE A 50 -6.91 -4.51 -19.04
N ILE A 51 -7.50 -3.42 -19.54
CA ILE A 51 -8.39 -2.53 -18.78
C ILE A 51 -9.65 -3.30 -18.33
N ASN A 52 -10.26 -4.08 -19.24
CA ASN A 52 -11.42 -4.92 -18.93
C ASN A 52 -11.09 -5.93 -17.82
N GLU A 53 -9.91 -6.54 -17.85
CA GLU A 53 -9.48 -7.46 -16.79
C GLU A 53 -9.31 -6.73 -15.46
N ALA A 54 -8.64 -5.59 -15.45
CA ALA A 54 -8.42 -4.85 -14.23
C ALA A 54 -9.75 -4.35 -13.59
N GLU A 55 -10.70 -3.95 -14.41
CA GLU A 55 -12.05 -3.57 -13.97
C GLU A 55 -12.79 -4.76 -13.34
N ARG A 56 -12.75 -5.95 -13.97
CA ARG A 56 -13.31 -7.20 -13.38
C ARG A 56 -12.68 -7.53 -12.03
N GLN A 57 -11.38 -7.29 -11.88
CA GLN A 57 -10.64 -7.49 -10.63
C GLN A 57 -10.86 -6.36 -9.60
N GLN A 58 -11.70 -5.37 -9.92
CA GLN A 58 -12.00 -4.20 -9.09
C GLN A 58 -10.75 -3.38 -8.74
N ILE A 59 -9.81 -3.27 -9.66
CA ILE A 59 -8.65 -2.39 -9.53
C ILE A 59 -9.10 -0.94 -9.74
N PRO A 60 -8.74 0.01 -8.84
CA PRO A 60 -9.06 1.42 -9.03
C PRO A 60 -8.44 1.97 -10.32
N GLY A 61 -9.27 2.56 -11.18
CA GLY A 61 -8.86 3.02 -12.51
C GLY A 61 -7.75 4.07 -12.48
N ASP A 62 -7.73 4.93 -11.47
CA ASP A 62 -6.70 5.97 -11.28
C ASP A 62 -5.29 5.40 -11.22
N LEU A 63 -5.10 4.20 -10.65
CA LEU A 63 -3.79 3.55 -10.60
C LEU A 63 -3.27 3.20 -12.01
N LEU A 64 -4.17 2.79 -12.89
CA LEU A 64 -3.84 2.49 -14.28
C LEU A 64 -3.67 3.77 -15.09
N VAL A 65 -4.49 4.80 -14.84
CA VAL A 65 -4.34 6.12 -15.49
C VAL A 65 -2.96 6.72 -15.19
N ASP A 66 -2.51 6.65 -13.94
CA ASP A 66 -1.16 7.11 -13.56
C ASP A 66 -0.09 6.35 -14.36
N LYS A 67 -0.26 5.02 -14.53
CA LYS A 67 0.68 4.20 -15.29
C LYS A 67 0.68 4.52 -16.79
N LEU A 68 -0.49 4.73 -17.37
CA LEU A 68 -0.67 5.12 -18.77
C LEU A 68 -0.04 6.49 -19.04
N LYS A 69 -0.28 7.46 -18.16
CA LYS A 69 0.35 8.80 -18.21
C LYS A 69 1.87 8.71 -18.07
N GLU A 70 2.39 7.88 -17.17
CA GLU A 70 3.83 7.64 -17.01
C GLU A 70 4.45 7.12 -18.31
N GLY A 71 3.83 6.12 -18.94
CA GLY A 71 4.28 5.54 -20.21
C GLY A 71 4.29 6.57 -21.34
N ALA A 72 3.21 7.33 -21.49
CA ALA A 72 3.11 8.39 -22.49
C ALA A 72 4.12 9.52 -22.28
N ALA A 73 4.33 9.95 -21.03
CA ALA A 73 5.33 10.95 -20.69
C ALA A 73 6.75 10.47 -21.04
N LYS A 74 7.02 9.16 -20.87
CA LYS A 74 8.27 8.52 -21.26
C LYS A 74 8.37 8.16 -22.75
N ARG A 75 7.30 8.41 -23.52
CA ARG A 75 7.20 8.10 -24.96
C ARG A 75 7.56 6.64 -25.27
N VAL A 76 7.12 5.72 -24.42
CA VAL A 76 7.32 4.27 -24.68
C VAL A 76 6.51 3.85 -25.89
N THR A 77 6.95 2.80 -26.59
CA THR A 77 6.21 2.25 -27.73
C THR A 77 4.89 1.60 -27.29
N GLY A 78 3.96 1.37 -28.22
CA GLY A 78 2.70 0.69 -27.91
C GLY A 78 2.90 -0.67 -27.24
N THR A 79 3.79 -1.50 -27.79
CA THR A 79 4.13 -2.80 -27.20
C THR A 79 4.72 -2.69 -25.78
N GLN A 80 5.58 -1.69 -25.54
CA GLN A 80 6.12 -1.45 -24.21
C GLN A 80 5.05 -1.00 -23.22
N LEU A 81 4.09 -0.17 -23.66
CA LEU A 81 2.97 0.27 -22.84
C LEU A 81 2.06 -0.91 -22.46
N VAL A 82 1.71 -1.76 -23.43
CA VAL A 82 0.92 -2.98 -23.21
C VAL A 82 1.60 -3.88 -22.17
N GLN A 83 2.89 -4.16 -22.34
CA GLN A 83 3.63 -5.01 -21.42
C GLN A 83 3.73 -4.40 -20.02
N ALA A 84 4.00 -3.10 -19.92
CA ALA A 84 4.09 -2.40 -18.65
C ALA A 84 2.74 -2.37 -17.91
N LEU A 85 1.64 -2.14 -18.64
CA LEU A 85 0.30 -2.12 -18.06
C LEU A 85 -0.13 -3.52 -17.60
N ARG A 86 0.15 -4.56 -18.39
CA ARG A 86 -0.14 -5.95 -18.01
C ARG A 86 0.61 -6.35 -16.73
N THR A 87 1.90 -6.03 -16.67
CA THR A 87 2.73 -6.26 -15.48
C THR A 87 2.19 -5.52 -14.25
N GLU A 88 1.71 -4.28 -14.43
CA GLU A 88 1.09 -3.51 -13.33
C GLU A 88 -0.22 -4.14 -12.86
N VAL A 89 -1.08 -4.56 -13.79
CA VAL A 89 -2.35 -5.25 -13.46
C VAL A 89 -2.09 -6.54 -12.69
N ASP A 90 -1.18 -7.40 -13.14
CA ASP A 90 -0.85 -8.66 -12.45
C ASP A 90 -0.34 -8.41 -11.01
N ARG A 91 0.46 -7.35 -10.84
CA ARG A 91 0.97 -6.93 -9.54
C ARG A 91 -0.14 -6.37 -8.63
N LEU A 92 -1.07 -5.60 -9.18
CA LEU A 92 -2.23 -5.08 -8.44
C LEU A 92 -3.23 -6.19 -8.07
N ILE A 93 -3.39 -7.21 -8.92
CA ILE A 93 -4.16 -8.43 -8.59
C ILE A 93 -3.50 -9.16 -7.41
N THR A 94 -2.19 -9.33 -7.44
CA THR A 94 -1.42 -9.95 -6.35
C THR A 94 -1.59 -9.17 -5.05
N ALA A 95 -1.42 -7.85 -5.09
CA ALA A 95 -1.62 -6.98 -3.93
C ALA A 95 -3.05 -7.04 -3.39
N THR A 96 -4.05 -7.06 -4.28
CA THR A 96 -5.47 -7.21 -3.91
C THR A 96 -5.72 -8.54 -3.20
N THR A 97 -5.13 -9.62 -3.70
CA THR A 97 -5.25 -10.97 -3.13
C THR A 97 -4.67 -11.02 -1.72
N LEU A 98 -3.48 -10.45 -1.50
CA LEU A 98 -2.85 -10.35 -0.17
C LEU A 98 -3.73 -9.61 0.84
N LEU A 99 -4.35 -8.51 0.42
CA LEU A 99 -5.18 -7.67 1.29
C LEU A 99 -6.59 -8.23 1.54
N LYS A 100 -7.08 -9.16 0.69
CA LYS A 100 -8.38 -9.82 0.84
C LYS A 100 -8.34 -11.13 1.64
N LYS A 101 -7.16 -11.62 2.04
CA LYS A 101 -7.05 -12.84 2.85
C LYS A 101 -7.83 -12.72 4.18
N PRO A 102 -8.34 -13.82 4.76
CA PRO A 102 -9.02 -13.79 6.06
C PRO A 102 -8.18 -13.13 7.16
N GLY A 103 -8.82 -12.38 8.07
CA GLY A 103 -8.16 -11.66 9.16
C GLY A 103 -7.53 -10.31 8.78
N ARG A 104 -7.33 -10.04 7.48
CA ARG A 104 -6.81 -8.77 6.99
C ARG A 104 -7.81 -7.64 7.24
N ARG A 105 -7.40 -6.63 8.02
CA ARG A 105 -8.20 -5.43 8.29
C ARG A 105 -7.63 -4.25 7.54
N VAL A 106 -8.27 -3.91 6.43
CA VAL A 106 -8.01 -2.67 5.70
C VAL A 106 -8.78 -1.54 6.38
N SER A 107 -8.09 -0.44 6.68
CA SER A 107 -8.66 0.77 7.28
C SER A 107 -8.30 1.99 6.43
N GLY A 108 -9.19 2.97 6.30
CA GLY A 108 -8.91 4.19 5.53
C GLY A 108 -8.84 3.94 4.01
N ASP A 109 -7.93 4.64 3.33
CA ASP A 109 -7.85 4.65 1.87
C ASP A 109 -7.26 3.35 1.29
N ARG A 110 -8.14 2.52 0.73
CA ARG A 110 -7.80 1.26 0.06
C ARG A 110 -6.93 1.47 -1.18
N GLN A 111 -7.10 2.56 -1.93
CA GLN A 111 -6.35 2.81 -3.16
C GLN A 111 -4.89 3.14 -2.82
N SER A 112 -4.66 3.99 -1.82
CA SER A 112 -3.31 4.29 -1.32
C SER A 112 -2.63 3.05 -0.75
N LEU A 113 -3.36 2.20 -0.02
CA LEU A 113 -2.82 0.94 0.48
C LEU A 113 -2.41 0.00 -0.66
N LEU A 114 -3.29 -0.20 -1.63
CA LEU A 114 -3.04 -1.05 -2.79
C LEU A 114 -1.84 -0.57 -3.61
N ARG A 115 -1.75 0.75 -3.86
CA ARG A 115 -0.58 1.39 -4.50
C ARG A 115 0.70 1.13 -3.71
N THR A 116 0.66 1.27 -2.39
CA THR A 116 1.85 1.04 -1.57
C THR A 116 2.29 -0.43 -1.61
N THR A 117 1.34 -1.37 -1.53
CA THR A 117 1.62 -2.80 -1.66
C THR A 117 2.15 -3.16 -3.04
N SER A 118 1.62 -2.58 -4.13
CA SER A 118 2.16 -2.80 -5.48
C SER A 118 3.59 -2.25 -5.59
N LEU A 119 3.88 -1.08 -5.06
CA LEU A 119 5.26 -0.53 -5.05
C LEU A 119 6.24 -1.43 -4.29
N LEU A 120 5.82 -2.06 -3.19
CA LEU A 120 6.65 -3.04 -2.47
C LEU A 120 6.96 -4.28 -3.32
N LEU A 121 5.95 -4.83 -4.00
CA LEU A 121 6.14 -5.95 -4.93
C LEU A 121 7.05 -5.54 -6.10
N GLN A 122 6.88 -4.34 -6.64
CA GLN A 122 7.74 -3.80 -7.69
C GLN A 122 9.18 -3.62 -7.22
N GLY A 123 9.38 -3.25 -5.96
CA GLY A 123 10.68 -3.15 -5.31
C GLY A 123 11.37 -4.49 -5.03
N GLY A 124 10.78 -5.60 -5.47
CA GLY A 124 11.35 -6.94 -5.33
C GLY A 124 11.10 -7.59 -3.98
N ILE A 125 10.18 -7.04 -3.16
CA ILE A 125 9.82 -7.70 -1.89
C ILE A 125 9.00 -8.95 -2.20
N PRO A 126 9.43 -10.14 -1.73
CA PRO A 126 8.70 -11.38 -1.98
C PRO A 126 7.27 -11.33 -1.43
N VAL A 127 6.33 -11.94 -2.16
CA VAL A 127 4.92 -12.07 -1.74
C VAL A 127 4.83 -12.66 -0.33
N ASP A 128 5.59 -13.71 -0.06
CA ASP A 128 5.61 -14.39 1.25
C ASP A 128 6.07 -13.46 2.38
N THR A 129 7.00 -12.55 2.11
CA THR A 129 7.45 -11.55 3.11
C THR A 129 6.35 -10.55 3.42
N ILE A 130 5.65 -10.04 2.40
CA ILE A 130 4.52 -9.13 2.61
C ILE A 130 3.39 -9.85 3.36
N ASP A 131 3.08 -11.08 2.96
CA ASP A 131 2.02 -11.89 3.56
C ASP A 131 2.30 -12.19 5.03
N ALA A 132 3.53 -12.57 5.37
CA ALA A 132 3.93 -12.86 6.74
C ALA A 132 3.80 -11.63 7.66
N VAL A 133 4.17 -10.43 7.18
CA VAL A 133 4.04 -9.19 7.98
C VAL A 133 2.58 -8.78 8.13
N LEU A 134 1.76 -8.96 7.09
CA LEU A 134 0.31 -8.77 7.20
C LEU A 134 -0.32 -9.77 8.17
N GLU A 135 0.12 -11.03 8.18
CA GLU A 135 -0.32 -12.08 9.09
C GLU A 135 0.03 -11.75 10.52
N TYR A 136 1.28 -11.37 10.76
CA TYR A 136 1.72 -10.90 12.06
C TYR A 136 0.84 -9.77 12.58
N ALA A 137 0.57 -8.74 11.77
CA ALA A 137 -0.31 -7.64 12.16
C ALA A 137 -1.73 -8.13 12.51
N SER A 138 -2.28 -9.06 11.74
CA SER A 138 -3.59 -9.65 12.04
C SER A 138 -3.61 -10.38 13.40
N LEU A 139 -2.55 -11.14 13.72
CA LEU A 139 -2.45 -11.90 14.96
C LEU A 139 -2.40 -11.03 16.22
N ILE A 140 -1.83 -9.82 16.11
CA ILE A 140 -1.69 -8.87 17.23
C ILE A 140 -2.66 -7.69 17.15
N ASP A 141 -3.78 -7.90 16.46
CA ASP A 141 -4.86 -6.95 16.32
C ASP A 141 -4.53 -5.58 15.70
N LYS A 142 -3.59 -5.54 14.75
CA LYS A 142 -3.21 -4.35 13.99
C LYS A 142 -3.80 -4.36 12.57
N SER A 143 -3.93 -3.17 11.99
CA SER A 143 -4.44 -3.00 10.63
C SER A 143 -3.40 -3.38 9.57
N SER A 144 -3.87 -3.78 8.40
CA SER A 144 -3.03 -4.01 7.22
C SER A 144 -2.31 -2.73 6.77
N ASN A 145 -2.91 -1.55 6.98
CA ASN A 145 -2.23 -0.28 6.72
C ASN A 145 -0.97 -0.13 7.56
N ARG A 146 -1.06 -0.44 8.86
CA ARG A 146 0.10 -0.38 9.75
C ARG A 146 1.20 -1.35 9.31
N ALA A 147 0.85 -2.57 8.92
CA ALA A 147 1.78 -3.55 8.37
C ALA A 147 2.51 -3.04 7.12
N ILE A 148 1.77 -2.50 6.14
CA ILE A 148 2.35 -1.99 4.90
C ILE A 148 3.19 -0.74 5.14
N ASN A 149 2.77 0.16 6.04
CA ASN A 149 3.54 1.33 6.45
C ASN A 149 4.84 0.94 7.15
N ALA A 150 4.78 -0.07 8.03
CA ALA A 150 5.94 -0.65 8.70
C ALA A 150 6.92 -1.27 7.70
N LEU A 151 6.43 -2.09 6.76
CA LEU A 151 7.26 -2.73 5.73
C LEU A 151 7.94 -1.70 4.81
N SER A 152 7.18 -0.70 4.35
CA SER A 152 7.68 0.41 3.54
C SER A 152 8.76 1.22 4.28
N THR A 153 8.56 1.45 5.58
CA THR A 153 9.55 2.15 6.41
C THR A 153 10.79 1.30 6.63
N ALA A 154 10.62 0.03 7.00
CA ALA A 154 11.71 -0.89 7.24
C ALA A 154 12.60 -1.07 6.00
N LEU A 155 11.99 -1.16 4.82
CA LEU A 155 12.72 -1.22 3.55
C LEU A 155 13.63 0.00 3.36
N ARG A 156 13.12 1.20 3.61
CA ARG A 156 13.90 2.45 3.51
C ARG A 156 15.00 2.50 4.56
N VAL A 157 14.70 2.12 5.80
CA VAL A 157 15.66 2.09 6.91
C VAL A 157 16.80 1.12 6.60
N ILE A 158 16.50 -0.09 6.12
CA ILE A 158 17.50 -1.08 5.72
C ILE A 158 18.38 -0.58 4.60
N ALA A 159 17.78 0.04 3.57
CA ALA A 159 18.54 0.62 2.47
C ALA A 159 19.47 1.75 2.94
N ILE A 160 18.98 2.67 3.79
CA ILE A 160 19.80 3.76 4.34
C ILE A 160 20.91 3.21 5.24
N ALA A 161 20.61 2.22 6.07
CA ALA A 161 21.55 1.57 6.97
C ALA A 161 22.57 0.68 6.24
N GLN A 162 22.35 0.34 4.96
CA GLN A 162 23.11 -0.70 4.24
C GLN A 162 23.08 -2.02 5.00
N ALA A 163 21.91 -2.37 5.54
CA ALA A 163 21.72 -3.57 6.34
C ALA A 163 21.32 -4.77 5.46
N PRO A 164 21.60 -6.01 5.92
CA PRO A 164 21.11 -7.22 5.28
C PRO A 164 19.58 -7.25 5.09
N ALA A 165 19.12 -7.79 3.95
CA ALA A 165 17.70 -7.80 3.59
C ALA A 165 16.84 -8.77 4.43
N ASP A 166 17.45 -9.78 5.04
CA ASP A 166 16.80 -10.71 5.98
C ASP A 166 16.29 -10.02 7.25
N LEU A 167 16.83 -8.84 7.58
CA LEU A 167 16.35 -8.00 8.68
C LEU A 167 15.05 -7.24 8.36
N LEU A 168 14.55 -7.29 7.11
CA LEU A 168 13.33 -6.59 6.70
C LEU A 168 12.13 -7.04 7.51
N ARG A 169 11.92 -8.36 7.61
CA ARG A 169 10.78 -8.91 8.34
C ARG A 169 10.88 -8.62 9.84
N PRO A 170 11.99 -8.93 10.55
CA PRO A 170 12.13 -8.60 11.97
C PRO A 170 11.90 -7.12 12.29
N LEU A 171 12.46 -6.21 11.49
CA LEU A 171 12.26 -4.78 11.69
C LEU A 171 10.81 -4.37 11.44
N SER A 172 10.17 -4.90 10.39
CA SER A 172 8.77 -4.60 10.08
C SER A 172 7.85 -5.07 11.19
N GLU A 173 7.99 -6.31 11.67
CA GLU A 173 7.21 -6.85 12.77
C GLU A 173 7.41 -6.03 14.05
N CYS A 174 8.65 -5.60 14.34
CA CYS A 174 8.96 -4.69 15.44
C CYS A 174 8.19 -3.37 15.32
N LEU A 175 8.19 -2.75 14.14
CA LEU A 175 7.43 -1.52 13.91
C LEU A 175 5.92 -1.72 14.07
N VAL A 176 5.37 -2.84 13.57
CA VAL A 176 3.95 -3.17 13.73
C VAL A 176 3.56 -3.26 15.20
N ARG A 177 4.35 -3.93 16.06
CA ARG A 177 4.04 -4.05 17.48
C ARG A 177 4.43 -2.84 18.33
N SER A 178 5.30 -1.97 17.83
CA SER A 178 5.81 -0.82 18.58
C SER A 178 4.69 0.13 19.05
N THR A 179 4.98 0.96 20.04
CA THR A 179 4.09 2.02 20.52
C THR A 179 4.09 3.26 19.62
N LEU A 180 4.98 3.32 18.61
CA LEU A 180 5.06 4.42 17.68
C LEU A 180 3.79 4.49 16.81
N GLN A 181 3.26 5.70 16.63
CA GLN A 181 2.18 5.96 15.69
C GLN A 181 2.71 5.91 14.25
N ASP A 182 1.87 5.49 13.30
CA ASP A 182 2.25 5.36 11.88
C ASP A 182 2.96 6.60 11.31
N PRO A 183 2.53 7.86 11.58
CA PRO A 183 3.24 9.04 11.08
C PRO A 183 4.68 9.16 11.61
N GLN A 184 4.96 8.62 12.79
CA GLN A 184 6.28 8.67 13.42
C GLN A 184 7.27 7.69 12.77
N PHE A 185 6.81 6.71 12.00
CA PHE A 185 7.70 5.80 11.27
C PHE A 185 8.64 6.54 10.31
N SER A 186 8.18 7.65 9.72
CA SER A 186 9.00 8.50 8.86
C SER A 186 10.26 9.05 9.56
N GLN A 187 10.19 9.29 10.86
CA GLN A 187 11.29 9.85 11.66
C GLN A 187 12.46 8.86 11.81
N LEU A 188 12.21 7.56 11.65
CA LEU A 188 13.26 6.54 11.66
C LEU A 188 14.22 6.69 10.48
N GLN A 189 13.77 7.20 9.34
CA GLN A 189 14.66 7.46 8.20
C GLN A 189 15.68 8.55 8.55
N SER A 190 15.22 9.67 9.11
CA SER A 190 16.10 10.76 9.56
C SER A 190 17.04 10.30 10.68
N PHE A 191 16.56 9.50 11.62
CA PHE A 191 17.39 8.86 12.64
C PHE A 191 18.49 7.99 12.02
N THR A 192 18.14 7.13 11.04
CA THR A 192 19.08 6.23 10.37
C THR A 192 20.16 6.99 9.60
N VAL A 193 19.81 8.11 8.96
CA VAL A 193 20.79 8.99 8.31
C VAL A 193 21.79 9.57 9.31
N ARG A 194 21.31 10.08 10.46
CA ARG A 194 22.18 10.60 11.54
C ARG A 194 23.08 9.51 12.12
N ALA A 195 22.53 8.32 12.35
CA ALA A 195 23.26 7.16 12.85
C ALA A 195 24.45 6.81 11.95
N ARG A 196 24.21 6.78 10.63
CA ARG A 196 25.24 6.52 9.64
C ARG A 196 26.32 7.60 9.62
N GLY A 197 25.94 8.88 9.79
CA GLY A 197 26.90 9.98 9.96
C GLY A 197 27.83 9.79 11.16
N LYS A 198 27.41 8.99 12.15
CA LYS A 198 28.17 8.59 13.35
C LYS A 198 28.77 7.19 13.23
N GLN A 199 28.86 6.65 12.02
CA GLN A 199 29.42 5.32 11.72
C GLN A 199 28.69 4.14 12.36
N ILE A 200 27.44 4.32 12.81
CA ILE A 200 26.57 3.24 13.27
C ILE A 200 25.67 2.85 12.10
N GLN A 201 25.94 1.71 11.48
CA GLN A 201 25.23 1.25 10.27
C GLN A 201 25.10 -0.28 10.25
N GLY A 202 24.49 -0.82 9.19
CA GLY A 202 24.29 -2.24 8.97
C GLY A 202 23.39 -2.89 10.03
N GLU A 203 23.61 -4.18 10.26
CA GLU A 203 22.92 -4.97 11.28
C GLU A 203 23.00 -4.37 12.71
N PRO A 204 24.14 -3.83 13.19
CA PRO A 204 24.21 -3.17 14.49
C PRO A 204 23.19 -2.05 14.70
N LEU A 205 22.95 -1.23 13.67
CA LEU A 205 21.95 -0.16 13.74
C LEU A 205 20.54 -0.72 13.81
N ILE A 206 20.23 -1.73 12.99
CA ILE A 206 18.89 -2.34 12.99
C ILE A 206 18.61 -3.03 14.32
N LYS A 207 19.58 -3.75 14.88
CA LYS A 207 19.46 -4.37 16.22
C LYS A 207 19.25 -3.32 17.32
N LEU A 208 19.90 -2.16 17.22
CA LEU A 208 19.66 -1.05 18.15
C LEU A 208 18.21 -0.54 18.05
N ILE A 209 17.70 -0.34 16.83
CA ILE A 209 16.31 0.08 16.61
C ILE A 209 15.33 -0.93 17.20
N ILE A 210 15.48 -2.21 16.84
CA ILE A 210 14.60 -3.29 17.31
C ILE A 210 14.64 -3.39 18.84
N GLY A 211 15.84 -3.47 19.44
CA GLY A 211 15.99 -3.60 20.88
C GLY A 211 15.41 -2.43 21.67
N SER A 212 15.53 -1.20 21.14
CA SER A 212 14.91 -0.02 21.75
C SER A 212 13.39 -0.11 21.71
N LEU A 213 12.82 -0.36 20.54
CA LEU A 213 11.37 -0.36 20.34
C LEU A 213 10.69 -1.53 21.08
N ASP A 214 11.34 -2.70 21.13
CA ASP A 214 10.86 -3.86 21.88
C ASP A 214 10.87 -3.62 23.40
N SER A 215 11.77 -2.78 23.89
CA SER A 215 11.78 -2.34 25.29
C SER A 215 10.72 -1.26 25.59
N GLY A 216 9.86 -0.92 24.61
CA GLY A 216 8.88 0.15 24.72
C GLY A 216 9.46 1.57 24.66
N ASN A 217 10.76 1.71 24.37
CA ASN A 217 11.41 3.01 24.28
C ASN A 217 11.09 3.70 22.95
N GLY A 218 10.80 5.00 23.02
CA GLY A 218 10.53 5.81 21.83
C GLY A 218 11.78 6.36 21.14
N LEU A 219 11.56 7.15 20.09
CA LEU A 219 12.61 7.76 19.26
C LEU A 219 13.61 8.63 20.06
N ALA A 220 13.14 9.32 21.10
CA ALA A 220 14.02 10.14 21.95
C ALA A 220 15.06 9.31 22.73
N TYR A 221 14.77 8.03 23.03
CA TYR A 221 15.77 7.14 23.61
C TYR A 221 16.82 6.74 22.56
N LEU A 222 16.37 6.39 21.36
CA LEU A 222 17.24 6.05 20.24
C LEU A 222 18.24 7.18 19.94
N ASP A 223 17.78 8.44 19.90
CA ASP A 223 18.66 9.59 19.70
C ASP A 223 19.73 9.73 20.80
N ARG A 224 19.35 9.58 22.07
CA ARG A 224 20.30 9.59 23.20
C ARG A 224 21.31 8.46 23.14
N GLU A 225 20.86 7.26 22.76
CA GLU A 225 21.71 6.08 22.68
C GLU A 225 22.74 6.17 21.56
N ILE A 226 22.38 6.81 20.44
CA ILE A 226 23.35 7.13 19.38
C ILE A 226 24.37 8.18 19.83
N GLU A 227 23.94 9.23 20.51
CA GLU A 227 24.85 10.24 21.07
C GLU A 227 25.87 9.62 22.01
N ARG A 228 25.40 8.75 22.92
CA ARG A 228 26.24 8.01 23.85
C ARG A 228 27.26 7.10 23.16
N ARG A 229 26.88 6.46 22.05
CA ARG A 229 27.78 5.57 21.28
C ARG A 229 28.79 6.33 20.45
N SER A 230 28.43 7.48 19.89
CA SER A 230 29.37 8.33 19.15
C SER A 230 30.46 8.97 20.01
N GLN A 231 30.24 9.04 21.33
CA GLN A 231 31.19 9.60 22.29
C GLN A 231 32.12 8.53 22.90
N ARG A 232 31.93 7.25 22.58
CA ARG A 232 32.82 6.17 23.05
C ARG A 232 33.86 5.90 21.95
N PRO A 233 35.16 6.15 22.23
CA PRO A 233 36.24 5.89 21.28
C PRO A 233 36.40 4.40 20.97
#